data_AF-A0A927BF62-F1
#
_entry.id   AF-A0A927BF62-F1
#
_cell.length_a   1.000
_cell.length_b   1.000
_cell.length_c   1.000
_cell.angle_alpha   90.00
_cell.angle_beta   90.00
_cell.angle_gamma   90.00
#
_symmetry.space_group_name_H-M   'P 1'
#
loop_
_entity.id
_entity.type
_entity.pdbx_description
1 polymer ?
#
loop_
_entity_poly.entity_id
_entity_poly.type
_entity_poly.pdbx_seq_one_letter_code
_entity_poly.pdbx_strand_id
1 'polypeptide(L)'
;MLEAARTRFCDWSKAGGSLEYDISYLHPDWDIVIQAYEVRSVTHDGKLVYASDFTLYLAGSAVPVDFSQYPKADKQRLWSVIFDIKRKFFVEVQPDVVEHFIKAPYQVETRLALYRLHLDLQDYDVEQTNTTFTFLRRGE
;
A
#
# COMPACT_ATOMS: atom_id res chain seq x y z
N MET A 1 -6.89 -11.48 -5.90
CA MET A 1 -5.67 -12.25 -5.59
C MET A 1 -4.68 -11.99 -6.71
N LEU A 2 -3.45 -11.60 -6.38
CA LEU A 2 -2.45 -11.27 -7.41
C LEU A 2 -2.03 -12.50 -8.21
N GLU A 3 -1.82 -12.31 -9.50
CA GLU A 3 -1.28 -13.33 -10.39
C GLU A 3 0.24 -13.37 -10.24
N ALA A 4 0.80 -14.50 -9.80
CA ALA A 4 2.24 -14.63 -9.59
C ALA A 4 3.06 -14.32 -10.86
N ALA A 5 2.53 -14.65 -12.05
CA ALA A 5 3.16 -14.35 -13.34
C ALA A 5 3.32 -12.85 -13.63
N ARG A 6 2.60 -11.97 -12.91
CA ARG A 6 2.65 -10.52 -13.06
C ARG A 6 3.50 -9.83 -12.00
N THR A 7 3.94 -10.55 -10.98
CA THR A 7 4.95 -10.04 -10.04
C THR A 7 6.30 -10.06 -10.74
N ARG A 8 6.80 -8.87 -11.11
CA ARG A 8 8.12 -8.73 -11.75
C ARG A 8 9.25 -8.84 -10.73
N PHE A 9 9.01 -8.30 -9.54
CA PHE A 9 9.98 -8.26 -8.45
C PHE A 9 9.28 -8.20 -7.10
N CYS A 10 9.86 -8.82 -6.08
CA CYS A 10 9.42 -8.74 -4.70
C CYS A 10 10.58 -9.08 -3.78
N ASP A 11 11.04 -8.12 -2.98
CA ASP A 11 12.14 -8.30 -2.00
C ASP A 11 11.73 -8.04 -0.55
N TRP A 12 10.42 -7.97 -0.30
CA TRP A 12 9.88 -7.73 1.03
C TRP A 12 10.41 -8.72 2.07
N SER A 13 10.81 -8.15 3.21
CA SER A 13 11.27 -8.86 4.39
C SER A 13 10.81 -8.13 5.66
N LYS A 14 11.23 -8.64 6.83
CA LYS A 14 11.05 -7.92 8.11
C LYS A 14 11.80 -6.58 8.17
N ALA A 15 12.66 -6.25 7.21
CA ALA A 15 13.30 -4.94 7.12
C ALA A 15 12.54 -3.97 6.18
N GLY A 16 11.43 -4.41 5.59
CA GLY A 16 10.71 -3.68 4.54
C GLY A 16 11.06 -4.20 3.14
N GLY A 17 10.87 -3.35 2.12
CA GLY A 17 11.24 -3.58 0.72
C GLY A 17 10.19 -3.05 -0.27
N SER A 18 10.22 -3.53 -1.51
CA SER A 18 9.25 -3.24 -2.58
C SER A 18 8.68 -4.49 -3.29
N LEU A 19 7.48 -4.34 -3.85
CA LEU A 19 6.89 -5.27 -4.80
C LEU A 19 6.55 -4.49 -6.07
N GLU A 20 7.07 -4.97 -7.20
CA GLU A 20 6.76 -4.48 -8.54
C GLU A 20 5.78 -5.42 -9.24
N TYR A 21 4.66 -4.87 -9.70
CA TYR A 21 3.57 -5.63 -10.31
C TYR A 21 3.17 -5.03 -11.66
N ASP A 22 3.09 -5.89 -12.67
CA ASP A 22 2.61 -5.56 -14.01
C ASP A 22 1.09 -5.29 -14.00
N ILE A 23 0.72 -4.10 -14.45
CA ILE A 23 -0.67 -3.61 -14.57
C ILE A 23 -1.07 -3.28 -16.01
N SER A 24 -0.24 -3.62 -17.00
CA SER A 24 -0.50 -3.35 -18.43
C SER A 24 -1.79 -3.95 -18.98
N TYR A 25 -2.32 -4.99 -18.33
CA TYR A 25 -3.60 -5.61 -18.68
C TYR A 25 -4.83 -4.80 -18.26
N LEU A 26 -4.66 -3.78 -17.41
CA LEU A 26 -5.77 -2.97 -16.89
C LEU A 26 -6.10 -1.76 -17.77
N HIS A 27 -5.08 -1.19 -18.43
CA HIS A 27 -5.18 0.02 -19.22
C HIS A 27 -3.99 0.09 -20.21
N PRO A 28 -4.21 0.51 -21.47
CA PRO A 28 -3.17 0.50 -22.51
C PRO A 28 -1.93 1.33 -22.18
N ASP A 29 -2.09 2.42 -21.43
CA ASP A 29 -0.96 3.31 -21.09
C ASP A 29 -0.18 2.86 -19.84
N TRP A 30 -0.69 1.92 -19.05
CA TRP A 30 -0.08 1.58 -17.75
C TRP A 30 0.94 0.46 -17.92
N ASP A 31 1.97 0.47 -17.07
CA ASP A 31 3.00 -0.56 -17.07
C ASP A 31 3.10 -1.25 -15.72
N ILE A 32 3.59 -0.53 -14.70
CA ILE A 32 3.85 -1.11 -13.39
C ILE A 32 3.33 -0.25 -12.25
N VAL A 33 2.98 -0.94 -11.16
CA VAL A 33 2.88 -0.38 -9.82
C VAL A 33 4.00 -0.93 -8.95
N ILE A 34 4.65 -0.04 -8.21
CA ILE A 34 5.63 -0.39 -7.18
C ILE A 34 5.02 0.00 -5.85
N GLN A 35 4.79 -0.96 -4.96
CA GLN A 35 4.44 -0.71 -3.56
C GLN A 35 5.69 -0.87 -2.71
N ALA A 36 6.04 0.14 -1.92
CA ALA A 36 7.16 0.09 -1.00
C ALA A 36 6.69 0.14 0.46
N TYR A 37 7.44 -0.51 1.32
CA TYR A 37 7.32 -0.45 2.78
C TYR A 37 8.70 -0.16 3.36
N GLU A 38 8.89 1.03 3.90
CA GLU A 38 10.16 1.49 4.47
C GLU A 38 10.05 1.59 5.98
N VAL A 39 11.03 1.06 6.71
CA VAL A 39 11.13 1.26 8.16
C VAL A 39 11.62 2.68 8.41
N ARG A 40 10.78 3.52 9.02
CA ARG A 40 11.13 4.91 9.33
C ARG A 40 11.58 5.14 10.76
N SER A 41 11.12 4.30 11.68
CA SER A 41 11.45 4.41 13.09
C SER A 41 11.22 3.08 13.80
N VAL A 42 11.57 3.06 15.09
CA VAL A 42 11.35 1.95 16.00
C VAL A 42 10.60 2.50 17.22
N THR A 43 9.56 1.81 17.67
CA THR A 43 8.84 2.16 18.89
C THR A 43 9.70 1.92 20.13
N HIS A 44 9.28 2.43 21.29
CA HIS A 44 10.01 2.24 22.55
C HIS A 44 10.13 0.75 22.94
N ASP A 45 9.15 -0.08 22.59
CA ASP A 45 9.15 -1.53 22.79
C ASP A 45 9.86 -2.32 21.67
N GLY A 46 10.55 -1.64 20.74
CA GLY A 46 11.40 -2.28 19.74
C GLY A 46 10.71 -2.71 18.45
N LYS A 47 9.45 -2.32 18.22
CA LYS A 47 8.69 -2.66 17.00
C LYS A 47 9.04 -1.71 15.86
N LEU A 48 9.14 -2.26 14.66
CA LEU A 48 9.45 -1.48 13.45
C LEU A 48 8.19 -0.75 12.95
N VAL A 49 8.34 0.54 12.67
CA VAL A 49 7.27 1.37 12.09
C VAL A 49 7.48 1.49 10.59
N TYR A 50 6.60 0.84 9.82
CA TYR A 50 6.66 0.86 8.36
C TYR A 50 5.83 2.01 7.80
N ALA A 51 6.42 2.80 6.90
CA ALA A 51 5.69 3.73 6.05
C ALA A 51 5.38 3.06 4.71
N SER A 52 4.12 3.16 4.29
CA SER A 52 3.63 2.55 3.05
C SER A 52 3.41 3.60 1.97
N ASP A 53 4.09 3.46 0.83
CA ASP A 53 3.90 4.32 -0.34
C ASP A 53 3.81 3.50 -1.63
N PHE A 54 3.19 4.04 -2.68
CA PHE A 54 3.18 3.40 -3.98
C PHE A 54 3.48 4.39 -5.09
N THR A 55 4.12 3.89 -6.13
CA THR A 55 4.50 4.64 -7.32
C THR A 55 3.99 3.91 -8.55
N LEU A 56 3.62 4.66 -9.58
CA LEU A 56 3.02 4.12 -10.79
C LEU A 56 3.70 4.67 -12.03
N TYR A 57 3.91 3.80 -13.01
CA TYR A 57 4.62 4.11 -14.24
C TYR A 57 3.79 3.75 -15.46
N LEU A 58 3.94 4.57 -16.50
CA LEU A 58 3.35 4.35 -17.82
C LEU A 58 4.31 3.58 -18.71
N ALA A 59 3.77 2.92 -19.73
CA ALA A 59 4.57 2.21 -20.72
C ALA A 59 5.61 3.15 -21.36
N GLY A 60 6.89 2.78 -21.28
CA GLY A 60 8.00 3.56 -21.82
C GLY A 60 8.37 4.82 -21.03
N SER A 61 7.79 5.05 -19.84
CA SER A 61 8.13 6.17 -18.97
C SER A 61 8.95 5.71 -17.76
N ALA A 62 10.07 6.40 -17.49
CA ALA A 62 10.83 6.27 -16.24
C ALA A 62 10.41 7.29 -15.17
N VAL A 63 9.39 8.12 -15.45
CA VAL A 63 8.89 9.15 -14.54
C VAL A 63 7.55 8.69 -13.94
N PRO A 64 7.40 8.71 -12.61
CA PRO A 64 6.12 8.47 -11.96
C PRO A 64 5.05 9.44 -12.43
N VAL A 65 3.82 8.96 -12.61
CA VAL A 65 2.70 9.83 -12.98
C VAL A 65 1.69 9.95 -11.85
N ASP A 66 1.03 11.12 -11.77
CA ASP A 66 -0.09 11.33 -10.87
C ASP A 66 -1.38 10.77 -11.48
N PHE A 67 -1.91 9.71 -10.87
CA PHE A 67 -3.11 9.06 -11.34
C PHE A 67 -4.41 9.75 -10.89
N SER A 68 -4.33 10.87 -10.15
CA SER A 68 -5.50 11.64 -9.71
C SER A 68 -6.41 12.04 -10.88
N GLN A 69 -5.81 12.24 -12.06
CA GLN A 69 -6.44 12.72 -13.29
C GLN A 69 -7.25 11.66 -14.04
N TYR A 70 -7.07 10.36 -13.75
CA TYR A 70 -7.80 9.30 -14.44
C TYR A 70 -9.29 9.25 -14.07
N PRO A 71 -10.15 8.72 -14.96
CA PRO A 71 -11.55 8.43 -14.66
C PRO A 71 -11.73 7.56 -13.41
N LYS A 72 -12.89 7.70 -12.76
CA LYS A 72 -13.21 6.96 -11.53
C LYS A 72 -13.11 5.43 -11.71
N ALA A 73 -13.56 4.91 -12.84
CA ALA A 73 -13.55 3.47 -13.13
C ALA A 73 -12.13 2.91 -13.17
N ASP A 74 -11.20 3.61 -13.82
CA ASP A 74 -9.79 3.19 -13.90
C ASP A 74 -9.13 3.25 -12.53
N LYS A 75 -9.36 4.35 -11.79
CA LYS A 75 -8.87 4.47 -10.41
C LYS A 75 -9.36 3.33 -9.52
N GLN A 76 -10.60 2.86 -9.68
CA GLN A 76 -11.12 1.73 -8.91
C GLN A 76 -10.38 0.43 -9.22
N ARG A 77 -10.10 0.14 -10.50
CA ARG A 77 -9.32 -1.06 -10.90
C ARG A 77 -7.91 -1.01 -10.31
N LEU A 78 -7.27 0.14 -10.40
CA LEU A 78 -5.94 0.37 -9.84
C LEU A 78 -5.91 0.20 -8.32
N TRP A 79 -6.87 0.80 -7.60
CA TRP A 79 -6.98 0.64 -6.15
C TRP A 79 -7.16 -0.83 -5.76
N SER A 80 -7.94 -1.59 -6.53
CA SER A 80 -8.10 -3.02 -6.29
C SER A 80 -6.76 -3.76 -6.30
N VAL A 81 -5.89 -3.48 -7.28
CA VAL A 81 -4.57 -4.09 -7.36
C VAL A 81 -3.65 -3.60 -6.25
N ILE A 82 -3.63 -2.30 -5.96
CA ILE A 82 -2.84 -1.74 -4.85
C ILE A 82 -3.23 -2.41 -3.53
N PHE A 83 -4.52 -2.60 -3.26
CA PHE A 83 -4.96 -3.26 -2.05
C PHE A 83 -4.64 -4.76 -2.02
N ASP A 84 -4.70 -5.45 -3.16
CA ASP A 84 -4.25 -6.84 -3.25
C ASP A 84 -2.75 -6.97 -2.95
N ILE A 85 -1.93 -6.02 -3.39
CA ILE A 85 -0.49 -5.92 -3.07
C ILE A 85 -0.28 -5.64 -1.57
N LYS A 86 -1.00 -4.67 -1.00
CA LYS A 86 -0.94 -4.39 0.44
C LYS A 86 -1.34 -5.60 1.26
N ARG A 87 -2.41 -6.31 0.87
CA ARG A 87 -2.86 -7.53 1.56
C ARG A 87 -1.77 -8.60 1.58
N LYS A 88 -1.06 -8.80 0.46
CA LYS A 88 0.09 -9.72 0.41
C LYS A 88 1.16 -9.37 1.45
N PHE A 89 1.51 -8.08 1.61
CA PHE A 89 2.46 -7.65 2.65
C PHE A 89 1.97 -8.00 4.06
N PHE A 90 0.71 -7.68 4.36
CA PHE A 90 0.14 -7.94 5.69
C PHE A 90 0.08 -9.43 6.03
N VAL A 91 -0.15 -10.30 5.03
CA VAL A 91 -0.16 -11.75 5.23
C VAL A 91 1.24 -12.33 5.39
N GLU A 92 2.19 -11.90 4.56
CA GLU A 92 3.53 -12.51 4.50
C GLU A 92 4.50 -11.95 5.53
N VAL A 93 4.48 -10.63 5.75
CA VAL A 93 5.39 -9.94 6.67
C VAL A 93 4.76 -9.79 8.05
N GLN A 94 3.43 -9.68 8.11
CA GLN A 94 2.66 -9.45 9.34
C GLN A 94 3.24 -8.32 10.21
N PRO A 95 3.34 -7.10 9.66
CA PRO A 95 4.01 -5.99 10.30
C PRO A 95 3.34 -5.63 11.63
N ASP A 96 4.13 -5.25 12.62
CA ASP A 96 3.60 -4.80 13.91
C ASP A 96 3.00 -3.40 13.85
N VAL A 97 3.62 -2.48 13.12
CA VAL A 97 3.18 -1.09 13.03
C VAL A 97 3.26 -0.61 11.58
N VAL A 98 2.13 -0.20 10.98
CA VAL A 98 2.12 0.40 9.64
C VAL A 98 1.48 1.78 9.69
N GLU A 99 2.25 2.79 9.34
CA GLU A 99 1.79 4.18 9.27
C GLU A 99 1.48 4.59 7.83
N HIS A 100 0.33 5.23 7.66
CA HIS A 100 -0.14 5.77 6.40
C HIS A 100 -0.29 7.29 6.48
N PHE A 101 0.46 8.00 5.65
CA PHE A 101 0.34 9.45 5.50
C PHE A 101 -0.75 9.81 4.50
N ILE A 102 -1.53 10.84 4.84
CA ILE A 102 -2.58 11.38 3.98
C ILE A 102 -2.21 12.81 3.61
N LYS A 103 -1.92 13.03 2.32
CA LYS A 103 -1.54 14.34 1.77
C LYS A 103 -2.69 15.37 1.82
N ALA A 104 -3.93 14.91 1.79
CA ALA A 104 -5.12 15.76 1.89
C ALA A 104 -5.73 15.63 3.30
N PRO A 105 -5.48 16.57 4.23
CA PRO A 105 -6.23 16.61 5.49
C PRO A 105 -7.73 16.61 5.15
N TYR A 106 -8.59 16.08 6.02
CA TYR A 106 -10.06 15.91 5.84
C TYR A 106 -10.55 14.64 5.13
N GLN A 107 -9.68 13.73 4.67
CA GLN A 107 -10.14 12.45 4.10
C GLN A 107 -9.66 11.21 4.87
N VAL A 108 -9.19 11.37 6.11
CA VAL A 108 -8.67 10.27 6.94
C VAL A 108 -9.69 9.17 7.13
N GLU A 109 -10.90 9.51 7.56
CA GLU A 109 -11.96 8.50 7.79
C GLU A 109 -12.38 7.80 6.50
N THR A 110 -12.58 8.54 5.41
CA THR A 110 -12.91 7.97 4.10
C THR A 110 -11.81 7.03 3.60
N ARG A 111 -10.54 7.42 3.81
CA ARG A 111 -9.39 6.61 3.43
C ARG A 111 -9.30 5.36 4.28
N LEU A 112 -9.47 5.50 5.59
CA LEU A 112 -9.46 4.38 6.53
C LEU A 112 -10.60 3.38 6.23
N ALA A 113 -11.79 3.86 5.88
CA ALA A 113 -12.91 3.02 5.47
C ALA A 113 -12.56 2.16 4.23
N LEU A 114 -11.85 2.73 3.26
CA LEU A 114 -11.35 1.95 2.12
C LEU A 114 -10.35 0.87 2.54
N TYR A 115 -9.44 1.17 3.47
CA TYR A 115 -8.50 0.18 3.97
C TYR A 115 -9.20 -0.96 4.70
N ARG A 116 -10.15 -0.66 5.58
CA ARG A 116 -10.95 -1.66 6.30
C ARG A 116 -11.81 -2.52 5.38
N LEU A 117 -12.25 -1.97 4.24
CA LEU A 117 -13.01 -2.74 3.25
C LEU A 117 -12.14 -3.78 2.53
N HIS A 118 -10.84 -3.51 2.37
CA HIS A 118 -9.97 -4.31 1.51
C HIS A 118 -8.91 -5.12 2.26
N LEU A 119 -8.55 -4.74 3.47
CA LEU A 119 -7.57 -5.43 4.30
C LEU A 119 -8.27 -6.11 5.48
N ASP A 120 -7.83 -7.32 5.80
CA ASP A 120 -8.23 -7.98 7.03
C ASP A 120 -7.42 -7.39 8.19
N LEU A 121 -8.06 -6.50 8.95
CA LEU A 121 -7.43 -5.73 10.03
C LEU A 121 -7.98 -6.15 11.40
N GLN A 122 -8.54 -7.35 11.52
CA GLN A 122 -9.14 -7.83 12.78
C GLN A 122 -8.12 -7.90 13.91
N ASP A 123 -6.86 -8.20 13.57
CA ASP A 123 -5.74 -8.27 14.52
C ASP A 123 -5.04 -6.93 14.71
N TYR A 124 -5.60 -5.83 14.20
CA TYR A 124 -4.99 -4.51 14.26
C TYR A 124 -5.91 -3.50 14.95
N ASP A 125 -5.36 -2.77 15.91
CA ASP A 125 -5.92 -1.51 16.36
C ASP A 125 -5.56 -0.39 15.38
N VAL A 126 -6.38 0.66 15.38
CA VAL A 126 -6.18 1.82 14.50
C VAL A 126 -6.10 3.08 15.35
N GLU A 127 -4.94 3.71 15.33
CA GLU A 127 -4.78 5.08 15.80
C GLU A 127 -4.89 6.04 14.61
N GLN A 128 -5.51 7.20 14.82
CA GLN A 128 -5.66 8.19 13.75
C GLN A 128 -5.39 9.61 14.25
N THR A 129 -4.77 10.40 13.38
CA THR A 129 -4.62 11.85 13.53
C THR A 129 -5.31 12.54 12.35
N ASN A 130 -5.18 13.86 12.24
CA ASN A 130 -5.74 14.62 11.10
C ASN A 130 -5.01 14.33 9.76
N THR A 131 -3.82 13.73 9.79
CA THR A 131 -2.96 13.53 8.61
C THR A 131 -2.39 12.12 8.50
N THR A 132 -2.62 11.26 9.49
CA THR A 132 -2.13 9.87 9.51
C THR A 132 -3.17 8.92 10.07
N PHE A 133 -3.09 7.66 9.68
CA PHE A 133 -3.62 6.55 10.47
C PHE A 133 -2.56 5.46 10.56
N THR A 134 -2.49 4.83 11.72
CA THR A 134 -1.48 3.84 12.07
C THR A 134 -2.18 2.56 12.48
N PHE A 135 -1.81 1.47 11.83
CA PHE A 135 -2.23 0.13 12.20
C PHE A 135 -1.24 -0.43 13.21
N LEU A 136 -1.76 -0.85 14.36
CA LEU A 136 -1.01 -1.44 15.46
C LEU A 136 -1.47 -2.87 15.64
N ARG A 137 -0.60 -3.84 15.37
CA ARG A 137 -0.93 -5.25 15.58
C ARG A 137 -1.20 -5.48 17.06
N ARG A 138 -2.35 -6.04 17.38
CA ARG A 138 -2.69 -6.51 18.73
C ARG A 138 -1.67 -7.58 19.10
N GLY A 139 -1.06 -7.43 20.26
CA GLY A 139 -0.18 -8.48 20.79
C GLY A 139 -0.96 -9.77 20.97
N GLU A 140 -0.30 -10.90 20.74
CA GLU A 140 -0.72 -12.18 21.32
C GLU A 140 -0.60 -12.14 22.85
#